data_AF-A0A3B0R7B5-F1
#
_entry.id   AF-A0A3B0R7B5-F1
#
_cell.length_a   1.000
_cell.length_b   1.000
_cell.length_c   1.000
_cell.angle_alpha   90.00
_cell.angle_beta   90.00
_cell.angle_gamma   90.00
#
_symmetry.space_group_name_H-M   'P 1'
#
loop_
_entity.id
_entity.type
_entity.pdbx_description
1 polymer ?
#
loop_
_entity_poly.entity_id
_entity_poly.type
_entity_poly.pdbx_seq_one_letter_code
_entity_poly.pdbx_strand_id
1 'polypeptide(L)' 'MARYMQRQGHRCGRHRVRRLMQLMRLVPIYQTPNTSKKHPQHKIYPYLLRDLTIDQPNQVWCVDITYIPMQRGFL' A
#
# COMPACT_ATOMS: atom_id res chain seq x y z
N MET A 1 2.85 -19.42 -1.46
CA MET A 1 2.39 -20.69 -0.84
C MET A 1 1.32 -21.45 -1.62
N ALA A 2 0.20 -20.87 -2.06
CA ALA A 2 -0.82 -21.66 -2.77
C ALA A 2 -0.29 -22.42 -4.00
N ARG A 3 0.51 -21.76 -4.85
CA ARG A 3 1.19 -22.42 -5.99
C ARG A 3 2.17 -23.51 -5.58
N TYR A 4 2.88 -23.34 -4.45
CA TYR A 4 3.82 -24.35 -3.94
C TYR A 4 3.08 -25.61 -3.50
N MET A 5 1.99 -25.47 -2.75
CA MET A 5 1.16 -26.60 -2.32
C MET A 5 0.50 -27.33 -3.51
N GLN A 6 0.08 -26.60 -4.54
CA GLN A 6 -0.45 -27.20 -5.77
C GLN A 6 0.59 -28.06 -6.51
N ARG A 7 1.86 -27.62 -6.56
CA ARG A 7 2.96 -28.42 -7.14
C ARG A 7 3.25 -29.69 -6.35
N GLN A 8 2.93 -29.70 -5.04
CA GLN A 8 3.03 -30.90 -4.21
C GLN A 8 1.75 -31.78 -4.27
N GLY A 9 0.82 -31.49 -5.19
CA GLY A 9 -0.39 -32.30 -5.39
C GLY A 9 -1.57 -31.92 -4.50
N HIS A 10 -1.44 -30.89 -3.63
CA HIS A 10 -2.54 -30.46 -2.78
C HIS A 10 -3.52 -29.56 -3.54
N ARG A 11 -4.79 -29.97 -3.61
CA ARG A 11 -5.90 -29.17 -4.17
C ARG A 11 -6.36 -28.09 -3.18
N CYS A 12 -5.61 -27.00 -3.09
CA CYS A 12 -5.95 -25.84 -2.26
C CYS A 12 -5.87 -24.50 -3.03
N GLY A 13 -6.88 -23.65 -2.83
CA GLY A 13 -6.93 -22.29 -3.36
C GLY A 13 -6.27 -21.25 -2.44
N ARG A 14 -6.04 -20.03 -2.97
CA ARG A 14 -5.40 -18.92 -2.25
C ARG A 14 -6.05 -18.62 -0.88
N HIS A 15 -7.37 -18.59 -0.82
CA HIS A 15 -8.11 -18.27 0.41
C HIS A 15 -7.93 -19.35 1.50
N ARG A 16 -7.98 -20.63 1.11
CA ARG A 16 -7.77 -21.76 2.03
C ARG A 16 -6.37 -21.75 2.62
N VAL A 17 -5.35 -21.56 1.77
CA VAL A 17 -3.96 -21.49 2.23
C VAL A 17 -3.73 -20.29 3.15
N ARG A 18 -4.30 -19.12 2.83
CA ARG A 18 -4.22 -17.93 3.70
C ARG A 18 -4.84 -18.19 5.07
N ARG A 19 -6.03 -18.81 5.13
CA ARG A 19 -6.71 -19.16 6.38
C ARG A 19 -5.85 -20.11 7.23
N LEU A 20 -5.29 -21.15 6.63
CA LEU A 20 -4.44 -22.11 7.33
C LEU A 20 -3.17 -21.46 7.87
N MET A 21 -2.50 -20.63 7.08
CA MET A 21 -1.34 -19.86 7.54
C MET A 21 -1.68 -18.96 8.74
N GLN A 22 -2.85 -18.31 8.74
CA GLN A 22 -3.31 -17.51 9.88
C GLN A 22 -3.54 -18.37 11.14
N LEU A 23 -4.19 -19.53 11.01
CA LEU A 23 -4.40 -20.46 12.12
C LEU A 23 -3.09 -20.97 12.72
N MET A 24 -2.09 -21.21 11.86
CA MET A 24 -0.75 -21.66 12.25
C MET A 24 0.19 -20.51 12.64
N ARG A 25 -0.29 -19.26 12.64
CA ARG A 25 0.50 -18.04 12.90
C ARG A 25 1.74 -17.88 12.00
N LEU A 26 1.67 -18.42 10.79
CA LEU A 26 2.70 -18.28 9.77
C LEU A 26 2.54 -16.92 9.08
N VAL A 27 3.32 -15.94 9.53
CA VAL A 27 3.37 -14.59 8.96
C VAL A 27 4.66 -14.39 8.15
N PRO A 28 4.60 -13.63 7.05
CA PRO A 28 5.81 -13.24 6.33
C PRO A 28 6.74 -12.40 7.21
N ILE A 29 8.06 -12.62 7.07
CA ILE A 29 9.12 -11.89 7.81
C ILE A 29 9.61 -10.66 7.00
N TYR A 30 9.02 -10.37 5.83
CA TYR A 30 9.36 -9.17 5.07
C TYR A 30 8.62 -7.94 5.59
N GLN A 31 9.24 -6.76 5.46
CA GLN A 31 8.62 -5.50 5.84
C GLN A 31 7.40 -5.22 4.97
N THR A 32 6.26 -4.95 5.60
CA THR A 32 5.11 -4.35 4.92
C THR A 32 5.44 -2.89 4.57
N PRO A 33 4.97 -2.35 3.42
CA PRO A 33 5.17 -0.95 3.09
C PRO A 33 4.63 -0.07 4.23
N ASN A 34 5.52 0.69 4.86
CA ASN A 34 5.16 1.58 5.95
C ASN A 34 4.93 2.99 5.41
N THR A 35 3.93 3.14 4.54
CA THR A 35 3.59 4.42 3.90
C THR A 35 3.08 5.46 4.90
N SER A 36 2.68 5.03 6.10
CA SER A 36 2.20 5.91 7.17
C SER A 36 3.32 6.52 8.03
N LYS A 37 4.54 5.95 8.01
CA LYS A 37 5.67 6.53 8.74
C LYS A 37 6.45 7.50 7.84
N LYS A 38 6.37 8.78 8.18
CA LYS A 38 7.22 9.83 7.60
C LYS A 38 8.70 9.52 7.84
N HIS A 39 9.55 9.86 6.88
CA HIS A 39 10.99 9.87 7.09
C HIS A 39 11.35 10.93 8.16
N PRO A 40 12.28 10.67 9.09
CA PRO A 40 12.58 11.61 10.20
C PRO A 40 13.00 13.01 9.73
N GLN A 41 13.62 13.11 8.56
CA GLN A 41 14.09 14.36 7.97
C GLN A 41 13.02 15.08 7.13
N HIS A 42 11.85 14.48 6.89
CA HIS A 42 10.79 15.14 6.12
C HIS A 42 10.15 16.25 6.95
N LYS A 43 10.25 17.48 6.44
CA LYS A 43 9.59 18.65 7.01
C LYS A 43 8.07 18.44 6.97
N ILE A 44 7.42 18.71 8.10
CA ILE A 44 5.96 18.71 8.19
C ILE A 44 5.49 20.07 7.69
N TYR A 45 4.64 20.07 6.66
CA TYR A 45 3.96 21.26 6.19
C TYR A 45 2.58 21.34 6.83
N PRO A 46 2.13 22.52 7.28
CA PRO A 46 0.76 22.69 7.75
C PRO A 46 -0.21 22.46 6.59
N TYR A 47 -1.35 21.83 6.88
CA TYR A 47 -2.41 21.67 5.89
C TYR A 47 -3.20 22.98 5.78
N LEU A 48 -2.84 23.80 4.80
CA LEU A 48 -3.33 25.17 4.64
C LEU A 48 -4.81 25.27 4.23
N LEU A 49 -5.41 24.16 3.79
CA LEU A 49 -6.84 24.11 3.42
C LEU A 49 -7.73 23.77 4.62
N ARG A 50 -7.16 23.51 5.80
CA ARG A 50 -7.95 23.24 7.01
C ARG A 50 -8.75 24.50 7.37
N ASP A 51 -10.05 24.32 7.61
CA ASP A 51 -10.99 25.38 8.01
C ASP A 51 -11.14 26.53 7.00
N LEU A 52 -10.68 26.34 5.75
CA LEU A 52 -10.83 27.31 4.68
C LEU A 52 -12.20 27.12 3.99
N THR A 53 -13.06 28.14 4.06
CA THR A 53 -14.27 28.22 3.22
C THR A 53 -13.88 28.49 1.78
N ILE A 54 -14.31 27.63 0.86
CA ILE A 54 -14.06 27.74 -0.59
C ILE A 54 -15.37 28.14 -1.27
N ASP A 55 -15.57 29.44 -1.52
CA ASP A 55 -16.82 30.01 -2.04
C ASP A 55 -16.68 30.65 -3.43
N GLN A 56 -15.46 30.77 -3.95
CA GLN A 56 -15.18 31.38 -5.26
C GLN A 56 -14.57 30.39 -6.26
N PRO A 57 -14.91 30.51 -7.56
CA PRO A 57 -14.19 29.81 -8.62
C PRO A 57 -12.69 30.12 -8.58
N ASN A 58 -11.86 29.11 -8.90
CA ASN A 58 -10.38 29.21 -8.96
C ASN A 58 -9.65 29.48 -7.63
N GLN A 59 -10.31 29.35 -6.48
CA GLN A 59 -9.71 29.60 -5.16
C GLN A 59 -8.78 28.45 -4.68
N VAL A 60 -9.05 27.20 -5.08
CA VAL A 60 -8.27 26.01 -4.69
C VAL A 60 -8.10 25.08 -5.88
N TRP A 61 -6.92 24.43 -5.95
CA TRP A 61 -6.54 23.49 -7.00
C TRP A 61 -6.20 22.14 -6.37
N CYS A 62 -6.67 21.05 -6.97
CA CYS A 62 -6.36 19.68 -6.55
C CYS A 62 -5.55 18.98 -7.64
N VAL A 63 -4.51 18.25 -7.24
CA VAL A 63 -3.68 17.45 -8.14
C VAL A 63 -3.36 16.12 -7.47
N ASP A 64 -3.56 15.02 -8.19
CA ASP A 64 -3.16 13.68 -7.78
C ASP A 64 -1.96 13.19 -8.62
N ILE A 65 -0.96 12.61 -7.95
CA ILE A 65 0.20 12.01 -8.61
C ILE A 65 0.14 10.49 -8.40
N THR A 66 0.09 9.74 -9.50
CA THR A 66 0.15 8.28 -9.47
C THR A 66 1.45 7.80 -10.09
N TYR A 67 2.28 7.13 -9.30
CA TYR A 67 3.46 6.44 -9.82
C TYR A 67 3.04 5.16 -10.53
N ILE A 68 3.34 5.07 -11.83
CA ILE A 68 3.14 3.84 -12.61
C ILE A 68 4.45 3.05 -12.57
N PRO A 69 4.48 1.85 -11.96
CA PRO A 69 5.70 1.07 -11.86
C PRO A 69 6.16 0.59 -13.25
N MET A 70 7.40 0.91 -13.62
CA MET A 70 8.00 0.45 -14.87
C MET A 70 8.80 -0.84 -14.68
N GLN A 71 8.90 -1.64 -15.75
CA GLN A 71 9.62 -2.92 -15.72
C GLN A 71 11.15 -2.76 -15.59
N ARG A 72 11.71 -1.64 -16.08
CA ARG A 72 13.12 -1.24 -15.93
C ARG A 72 13.21 0.29 -15.89
N GLY A 73 14.09 0.84 -15.05
CA GLY A 73 14.35 2.28 -14.95
C GLY A 73 13.45 3.03 -13.95
N PHE A 74 13.67 4.33 -13.82
CA PHE A 74 12.88 5.28 -13.04
C PHE A 74 12.53 6.47 -13.95
N LEU A 75 11.34 7.04 -13.79
CA LEU A 75 10.89 8.26 -14.47
C LEU A 75 11.14 9.47 -13.56
#